data_AF-A0A3M7S1I7-F1
#
_entry.id   AF-A0A3M7S1I7-F1
#
_cell.length_a   1.000
_cell.length_b   1.000
_cell.length_c   1.000
_cell.angle_alpha   90.00
_cell.angle_beta   90.00
_cell.angle_gamma   90.00
#
_symmetry.space_group_name_H-M   'P 1'
#
loop_
_entity.id
_entity.type
_entity.pdbx_description
1 polymer ?
#
loop_
_entity_poly.entity_id
_entity_poly.type
_entity_poly.pdbx_seq_one_letter_code
_entity_poly.pdbx_strand_id
1 'polypeptide(L)'
;MNELIFFKKNIIIENVSSAIGYLTKSIKNFAQIIRILNHNGITKSKLFVNDDAESHNEIPIVETFFSDPYTINSAHSLVTDEFILKSVTSHLITNYYTIIVGKTSNLVNKMINTLAIFMPKEKIRLSCYAIQDYFMLSPNLILQGLVTENPEEFNSLLEADFLFKRDYPTTIINISNKTVCRTCTGYEFVQTKEQFINHKIKFLFNNLNLSQLKILHPANEYLNWISYSSNQPRLIKKMLQELELFESEFGIKKSFIDKILKDLNFLALNLIEYVNSKLLEASHRTEKTIKIPSKKLTKILDISTDEDLNVVLAFAHNLKPDFFRNFIFTN
;
A
#
# COMPACT_ATOMS: atom_id res chain seq x y z
N MET A 1 44.39 -57.06 -0.90
CA MET A 1 44.72 -55.62 -0.68
C MET A 1 44.29 -54.72 -1.86
N ASN A 2 44.28 -55.19 -3.11
CA ASN A 2 43.96 -54.35 -4.28
C ASN A 2 42.44 -54.11 -4.53
N GLU A 3 41.54 -54.99 -4.07
CA GLU A 3 40.09 -54.81 -4.25
C GLU A 3 39.48 -53.75 -3.33
N LEU A 4 40.01 -53.60 -2.10
CA LEU A 4 39.56 -52.58 -1.14
C LEU A 4 39.90 -51.15 -1.59
N ILE A 5 40.99 -50.98 -2.34
CA ILE A 5 41.44 -49.69 -2.88
C ILE A 5 40.56 -49.29 -4.07
N PHE A 6 40.16 -50.26 -4.91
CA PHE A 6 39.26 -50.02 -6.05
C PHE A 6 37.85 -49.62 -5.58
N PHE A 7 37.31 -50.31 -4.57
CA PHE A 7 36.01 -49.98 -3.97
C PHE A 7 36.00 -48.59 -3.30
N LYS A 8 37.05 -48.23 -2.54
CA LYS A 8 37.16 -46.89 -1.94
C LYS A 8 37.26 -45.79 -3.00
N LYS A 9 37.97 -46.04 -4.11
CA LYS A 9 38.14 -45.04 -5.19
C LYS A 9 36.82 -44.79 -5.92
N ASN A 10 36.03 -45.83 -6.19
CA ASN A 10 34.73 -45.68 -6.86
C ASN A 10 33.68 -44.98 -5.98
N ILE A 11 33.63 -45.28 -4.68
CA ILE A 11 32.72 -44.60 -3.73
C ILE A 11 33.06 -43.10 -3.59
N ILE A 12 34.35 -42.75 -3.61
CA ILE A 12 34.77 -41.34 -3.58
C ILE A 12 34.39 -40.62 -4.88
N ILE A 13 34.55 -41.27 -6.04
CA ILE A 13 34.20 -40.69 -7.33
C ILE A 13 32.68 -40.49 -7.47
N GLU A 14 31.85 -41.45 -7.05
CA GLU A 14 30.39 -41.31 -7.07
C GLU A 14 29.89 -40.22 -6.12
N ASN A 15 30.48 -40.11 -4.92
CA ASN A 15 30.13 -39.05 -3.98
C ASN A 15 30.57 -37.66 -4.46
N VAL A 16 31.71 -37.54 -5.13
CA VAL A 16 32.18 -36.28 -5.73
C VAL A 16 31.30 -35.92 -6.95
N SER A 17 30.92 -36.88 -7.79
CA SER A 17 30.02 -36.64 -8.92
C SER A 17 28.62 -36.25 -8.47
N SER A 18 28.10 -36.86 -7.40
CA SER A 18 26.85 -36.48 -6.74
C SER A 18 26.94 -35.07 -6.16
N ALA A 19 27.99 -34.75 -5.41
CA ALA A 19 28.22 -33.43 -4.85
C ALA A 19 28.37 -32.34 -5.93
N ILE A 20 29.06 -32.63 -7.04
CA ILE A 20 29.16 -31.74 -8.21
C ILE A 20 27.80 -31.59 -8.88
N GLY A 21 26.98 -32.66 -8.96
CA GLY A 21 25.61 -32.63 -9.45
C GLY A 21 24.68 -31.75 -8.60
N TYR A 22 24.80 -31.83 -7.26
CA TYR A 22 24.08 -30.98 -6.32
C TYR A 22 24.57 -29.52 -6.40
N LEU A 23 25.88 -29.28 -6.49
CA LEU A 23 26.45 -27.95 -6.67
C LEU A 23 26.03 -27.33 -8.00
N THR A 24 26.04 -28.07 -9.10
CA THR A 24 25.58 -27.56 -10.40
C THR A 24 24.07 -27.32 -10.44
N LYS A 25 23.26 -28.12 -9.74
CA LYS A 25 21.82 -27.88 -9.57
C LYS A 25 21.55 -26.65 -8.69
N SER A 26 22.31 -26.47 -7.61
CA SER A 26 22.25 -25.29 -6.76
C SER A 26 22.74 -24.02 -7.45
N ILE A 27 23.77 -24.11 -8.30
CA ILE A 27 24.27 -22.99 -9.13
C ILE A 27 23.26 -22.65 -10.23
N LYS A 28 22.60 -23.64 -10.86
CA LYS A 28 21.50 -23.39 -11.79
C LYS A 28 20.30 -22.74 -11.12
N ASN A 29 19.96 -23.17 -9.90
CA ASN A 29 18.92 -22.53 -9.09
C ASN A 29 19.35 -21.11 -8.67
N PHE A 30 20.61 -20.88 -8.32
CA PHE A 30 21.15 -19.55 -8.04
C PHE A 30 21.18 -18.67 -9.28
N ALA A 31 21.50 -19.20 -10.45
CA ALA A 31 21.45 -18.49 -11.72
C ALA A 31 20.01 -18.19 -12.16
N GLN A 32 19.04 -19.06 -11.84
CA GLN A 32 17.62 -18.78 -11.98
C GLN A 32 17.15 -17.71 -10.99
N ILE A 33 17.61 -17.75 -9.74
CA ILE A 33 17.33 -16.71 -8.73
C ILE A 33 17.94 -15.39 -9.16
N ILE A 34 19.18 -15.35 -9.64
CA ILE A 34 19.84 -14.16 -10.20
C ILE A 34 19.12 -13.73 -11.49
N ARG A 35 18.63 -14.64 -12.34
CA ARG A 35 17.78 -14.27 -13.49
C ARG A 35 16.44 -13.69 -13.06
N ILE A 36 15.80 -14.20 -12.02
CA ILE A 36 14.56 -13.66 -11.44
C ILE A 36 14.83 -12.29 -10.81
N LEU A 37 15.96 -12.12 -10.12
CA LEU A 37 16.41 -10.85 -9.53
C LEU A 37 16.81 -9.84 -10.62
N ASN A 38 17.41 -10.29 -11.72
CA ASN A 38 17.75 -9.45 -12.88
C ASN A 38 16.54 -9.15 -13.78
N HIS A 39 15.52 -10.03 -13.84
CA HIS A 39 14.23 -9.75 -14.47
C HIS A 39 13.40 -8.74 -13.66
N ASN A 40 13.64 -8.67 -12.35
CA ASN A 40 13.18 -7.59 -11.47
C ASN A 40 14.08 -6.34 -11.57
N GLY A 41 15.05 -6.33 -12.49
CA GLY A 41 15.83 -5.16 -12.86
C GLY A 41 14.90 -4.09 -13.39
N ILE A 42 14.83 -2.99 -12.64
CA ILE A 42 14.12 -1.76 -12.99
C ILE A 42 14.79 -1.19 -14.23
N THR A 43 14.39 -1.65 -15.41
CA THR A 43 14.85 -1.10 -16.68
C THR A 43 13.63 -0.67 -17.46
N LYS A 44 13.15 0.54 -17.12
CA LYS A 44 12.15 1.41 -17.79
C LYS A 44 11.11 2.08 -16.87
N SER A 45 11.26 2.12 -15.54
CA SER A 45 10.45 3.03 -14.71
C SER A 45 11.23 4.29 -14.33
N LYS A 46 10.67 5.48 -14.59
CA LYS A 46 11.12 6.73 -13.97
C LYS A 46 10.69 6.67 -12.51
N LEU A 47 11.61 6.21 -11.67
CA LEU A 47 11.48 6.40 -10.23
C LEU A 47 11.43 7.91 -9.96
N PHE A 48 10.90 8.31 -8.81
CA PHE A 48 11.04 9.70 -8.36
C PHE A 48 12.52 10.14 -8.24
N VAL A 49 13.44 9.19 -8.27
CA VAL A 49 14.89 9.40 -8.37
C VAL A 49 15.28 9.46 -9.85
N ASN A 50 15.30 10.65 -10.43
CA ASN A 50 16.22 10.95 -11.53
C ASN A 50 17.60 11.22 -10.91
N ASP A 51 18.66 10.80 -11.60
CA ASP A 51 20.07 10.69 -11.18
C ASP A 51 20.82 11.98 -10.80
N ASP A 52 20.14 13.08 -10.42
CA ASP A 52 20.82 14.32 -10.06
C ASP A 52 20.44 14.83 -8.66
N ALA A 53 21.49 15.18 -7.92
CA ALA A 53 21.53 15.50 -6.51
C ALA A 53 20.48 16.52 -6.03
N GLU A 54 19.82 16.18 -4.92
CA GLU A 54 19.30 17.06 -3.85
C GLU A 54 18.28 18.19 -4.20
N SER A 55 18.03 18.55 -5.46
CA SER A 55 17.29 19.79 -5.81
C SER A 55 15.84 19.63 -6.26
N HIS A 56 15.30 18.40 -6.39
CA HIS A 56 13.94 18.16 -6.92
C HIS A 56 12.98 17.43 -5.94
N ASN A 57 13.25 17.48 -4.63
CA ASN A 57 12.41 16.79 -3.63
C ASN A 57 11.06 17.49 -3.31
N GLU A 58 10.72 18.57 -4.01
CA GLU A 58 9.47 19.30 -3.79
C GLU A 58 8.59 19.23 -5.03
N ILE A 59 7.43 18.61 -4.87
CA ILE A 59 6.44 18.43 -5.93
C ILE A 59 5.70 19.76 -6.09
N PRO A 60 5.83 20.47 -7.21
CA PRO A 60 5.21 21.79 -7.35
C PRO A 60 3.68 21.66 -7.42
N ILE A 61 2.94 22.51 -6.68
CA ILE A 61 1.46 22.48 -6.64
C ILE A 61 0.83 22.67 -8.04
N VAL A 62 1.49 23.39 -8.94
CA VAL A 62 1.06 23.54 -10.34
C VAL A 62 0.94 22.20 -11.09
N GLU A 63 1.67 21.17 -10.66
CA GLU A 63 1.58 19.82 -11.22
C GLU A 63 0.58 18.92 -10.49
N THR A 64 -0.24 19.48 -9.58
CA THR A 64 -1.29 18.77 -8.83
C THR A 64 -2.67 19.23 -9.27
N PHE A 65 -3.73 18.54 -8.84
CA PHE A 65 -5.12 18.99 -9.03
C PHE A 65 -5.49 20.22 -8.17
N PHE A 66 -4.61 20.66 -7.26
CA PHE A 66 -4.80 21.88 -6.45
C PHE A 66 -4.22 23.14 -7.12
N SER A 67 -3.75 23.02 -8.36
CA SER A 67 -3.13 24.11 -9.12
C SER A 67 -4.09 25.24 -9.47
N ASP A 68 -5.37 24.93 -9.68
CA ASP A 68 -6.35 25.87 -10.22
C ASP A 68 -7.71 25.71 -9.50
N PRO A 69 -8.24 26.76 -8.84
CA PRO A 69 -9.44 26.69 -8.01
C PRO A 69 -10.71 26.30 -8.79
N TYR A 70 -10.72 26.43 -10.12
CA TYR A 70 -11.86 26.05 -10.97
C TYR A 70 -11.83 24.58 -11.42
N THR A 71 -10.74 23.86 -11.16
CA THR A 71 -10.59 22.45 -11.56
C THR A 71 -11.39 21.50 -10.68
N ILE A 72 -11.76 21.89 -9.46
CA ILE A 72 -12.44 20.99 -8.51
C ILE A 72 -13.97 21.22 -8.56
N ASN A 73 -14.40 22.48 -8.78
CA ASN A 73 -15.80 22.91 -8.66
C ASN A 73 -16.59 23.13 -9.96
N SER A 74 -16.06 22.83 -11.15
CA SER A 74 -16.85 22.93 -12.39
C SER A 74 -17.64 21.65 -12.68
N ALA A 75 -18.89 21.77 -13.16
CA ALA A 75 -19.70 20.62 -13.61
C ALA A 75 -19.04 19.82 -14.76
N HIS A 76 -18.02 20.40 -15.42
CA HIS A 76 -17.17 19.81 -16.45
C HIS A 76 -15.78 19.41 -15.95
N SER A 77 -15.53 19.51 -14.64
CA SER A 77 -14.28 19.09 -14.02
C SER A 77 -14.03 17.60 -14.25
N LEU A 78 -12.81 17.28 -14.67
CA LEU A 78 -12.31 15.91 -14.74
C LEU A 78 -12.25 15.24 -13.36
N VAL A 79 -12.33 15.99 -12.26
CA VAL A 79 -12.09 15.52 -10.89
C VAL A 79 -13.03 16.24 -9.91
N THR A 80 -14.04 15.54 -9.38
CA THR A 80 -14.97 16.09 -8.39
C THR A 80 -14.35 16.16 -7.00
N ASP A 81 -14.83 17.08 -6.15
CA ASP A 81 -14.45 17.19 -4.73
C ASP A 81 -14.57 15.84 -4.01
N GLU A 82 -15.64 15.11 -4.30
CA GLU A 82 -15.90 13.80 -3.71
C GLU A 82 -14.85 12.76 -4.15
N PHE A 83 -14.40 12.81 -5.40
CA PHE A 83 -13.37 11.90 -5.90
C PHE A 83 -12.00 12.19 -5.28
N ILE A 84 -11.60 13.47 -5.14
CA ILE A 84 -10.37 13.83 -4.42
C ILE A 84 -10.48 13.42 -2.96
N LEU A 85 -11.62 13.68 -2.31
CA LEU A 85 -11.82 13.27 -0.92
C LEU A 85 -11.66 11.76 -0.75
N LYS A 86 -12.31 10.95 -1.60
CA LYS A 86 -12.17 9.48 -1.58
C LYS A 86 -10.71 9.07 -1.76
N SER A 87 -10.04 9.67 -2.73
CA SER A 87 -8.67 9.35 -3.08
C SER A 87 -7.70 9.68 -1.95
N VAL A 88 -7.74 10.90 -1.41
CA VAL A 88 -6.86 11.35 -0.32
C VAL A 88 -7.14 10.55 0.96
N THR A 89 -8.40 10.37 1.33
CA THR A 89 -8.77 9.62 2.54
C THR A 89 -8.29 8.17 2.44
N SER A 90 -8.56 7.49 1.31
CA SER A 90 -8.13 6.11 1.11
C SER A 90 -6.60 5.99 1.07
N HIS A 91 -5.93 6.93 0.41
CA HIS A 91 -4.48 7.01 0.37
C HIS A 91 -3.86 7.08 1.77
N LEU A 92 -4.42 7.92 2.66
CA LEU A 92 -3.98 8.03 4.05
C LEU A 92 -4.28 6.74 4.86
N ILE A 93 -5.48 6.19 4.73
CA ILE A 93 -5.90 4.96 5.44
C ILE A 93 -5.04 3.75 5.05
N THR A 94 -4.60 3.70 3.81
CA THR A 94 -3.76 2.61 3.28
C THR A 94 -2.27 2.87 3.45
N ASN A 95 -1.88 3.79 4.35
CA ASN A 95 -0.50 4.18 4.61
C ASN A 95 0.27 4.49 3.32
N TYR A 96 -0.40 5.21 2.42
CA TYR A 96 0.07 5.71 1.13
C TYR A 96 0.20 4.65 0.01
N TYR A 97 -0.03 3.37 0.30
CA TYR A 97 0.07 2.30 -0.71
C TYR A 97 -1.07 2.41 -1.72
N THR A 98 -0.78 2.99 -2.88
CA THR A 98 -1.79 3.39 -3.86
C THR A 98 -1.32 3.13 -5.28
N ILE A 99 -2.22 2.52 -6.06
CA ILE A 99 -2.07 2.31 -7.49
C ILE A 99 -3.03 3.24 -8.20
N ILE A 100 -2.51 4.06 -9.11
CA ILE A 100 -3.31 4.96 -9.91
C ILE A 100 -3.33 4.43 -11.35
N VAL A 101 -4.52 4.24 -11.88
CA VAL A 101 -4.74 3.67 -13.21
C VAL A 101 -5.53 4.66 -14.07
N GLY A 102 -5.12 4.80 -15.33
CA GLY A 102 -5.84 5.64 -16.29
C GLY A 102 -5.36 5.42 -17.73
N LYS A 103 -6.00 6.13 -18.65
CA LYS A 103 -5.70 6.04 -20.10
C LYS A 103 -4.50 6.86 -20.56
N THR A 104 -4.11 7.89 -19.80
CA THR A 104 -3.00 8.79 -20.18
C THR A 104 -2.03 9.00 -19.02
N SER A 105 -0.73 8.97 -19.30
CA SER A 105 0.32 9.22 -18.31
C SER A 105 0.21 10.60 -17.66
N ASN A 106 -0.21 11.63 -18.40
CA ASN A 106 -0.35 12.99 -17.88
C ASN A 106 -1.34 13.07 -16.71
N LEU A 107 -2.54 12.48 -16.85
CA LEU A 107 -3.55 12.52 -15.79
C LEU A 107 -3.13 11.65 -14.59
N VAL A 108 -2.57 10.48 -14.87
CA VAL A 108 -2.04 9.58 -13.83
C VAL A 108 -0.95 10.27 -13.02
N ASN A 109 0.02 10.90 -13.69
CA ASN A 109 1.13 11.59 -13.05
C ASN A 109 0.68 12.84 -12.28
N LYS A 110 -0.32 13.58 -12.80
CA LYS A 110 -0.95 14.68 -12.05
C LYS A 110 -1.60 14.19 -10.76
N MET A 111 -2.25 13.03 -10.77
CA MET A 111 -2.81 12.43 -9.56
C MET A 111 -1.75 11.91 -8.60
N ILE A 112 -0.66 11.31 -9.12
CA ILE A 112 0.49 10.91 -8.31
C ILE A 112 1.04 12.12 -7.55
N ASN A 113 1.31 13.22 -8.25
CA ASN A 113 1.77 14.46 -7.63
C ASN A 113 0.77 14.97 -6.57
N THR A 114 -0.53 14.90 -6.88
CA THR A 114 -1.62 15.31 -5.98
C THR A 114 -1.65 14.51 -4.68
N LEU A 115 -1.40 13.21 -4.71
CA LEU A 115 -1.37 12.38 -3.50
C LEU A 115 -0.05 12.50 -2.75
N ALA A 116 1.05 12.64 -3.47
CA ALA A 116 2.38 12.69 -2.90
C ALA A 116 2.61 13.94 -2.01
N ILE A 117 1.85 15.03 -2.17
CA ILE A 117 1.93 16.17 -1.24
C ILE A 117 1.53 15.78 0.20
N PHE A 118 0.71 14.75 0.37
CA PHE A 118 0.25 14.23 1.65
C PHE A 118 1.21 13.18 2.25
N MET A 119 2.35 12.93 1.61
CA MET A 119 3.34 11.95 2.03
C MET A 119 4.57 12.61 2.67
N PRO A 120 5.22 11.93 3.64
CA PRO A 120 6.57 12.28 4.09
C PRO A 120 7.59 12.19 2.94
N LYS A 121 8.59 13.06 2.93
CA LYS A 121 9.61 13.13 1.86
C LYS A 121 10.36 11.79 1.67
N GLU A 122 10.55 11.03 2.74
CA GLU A 122 11.21 9.73 2.72
C GLU A 122 10.40 8.68 1.95
N LYS A 123 9.07 8.73 2.06
CA LYS A 123 8.16 7.79 1.38
C LYS A 123 7.94 8.14 -0.10
N ILE A 124 8.04 9.41 -0.47
CA ILE A 124 7.92 9.84 -1.87
C ILE A 124 8.96 9.13 -2.75
N ARG A 125 10.19 8.91 -2.23
CA ARG A 125 11.26 8.20 -2.94
C ARG A 125 10.91 6.75 -3.32
N LEU A 126 9.94 6.15 -2.63
CA LEU A 126 9.45 4.79 -2.89
C LEU A 126 8.26 4.78 -3.87
N SER A 127 8.16 5.80 -4.71
CA SER A 127 7.06 5.98 -5.67
C SER A 127 7.58 5.93 -7.11
N CYS A 128 6.70 5.71 -8.08
CA CYS A 128 7.05 5.77 -9.50
C CYS A 128 5.99 6.49 -10.33
N TYR A 129 6.44 7.28 -11.30
CA TYR A 129 5.56 7.86 -12.30
C TYR A 129 5.09 6.79 -13.29
N ALA A 130 3.90 7.01 -13.85
CA ALA A 130 3.40 6.26 -14.98
C ALA A 130 4.19 6.64 -16.24
N ILE A 131 4.54 5.62 -17.01
CA ILE A 131 5.11 5.77 -18.36
C ILE A 131 4.10 5.20 -19.34
N GLN A 132 3.88 5.94 -20.42
CA GLN A 132 2.99 5.52 -21.51
C GLN A 132 3.50 4.18 -22.08
N ASP A 133 2.59 3.24 -22.30
CA ASP A 133 2.88 1.91 -22.88
C ASP A 133 3.84 1.04 -22.06
N TYR A 134 3.98 1.33 -20.76
CA TYR A 134 4.76 0.52 -19.82
C TYR A 134 3.88 -0.05 -18.70
N PHE A 135 3.86 -1.39 -18.60
CA PHE A 135 3.08 -2.10 -17.60
C PHE A 135 4.01 -2.89 -16.67
N MET A 136 4.37 -2.30 -15.53
CA MET A 136 5.06 -3.01 -14.46
C MET A 136 4.61 -2.48 -13.10
N LEU A 137 4.03 -3.35 -12.29
CA LEU A 137 3.66 -3.04 -10.91
C LEU A 137 4.67 -3.70 -9.98
N SER A 138 5.06 -2.99 -8.94
CA SER A 138 5.92 -3.53 -7.90
C SER A 138 5.18 -3.52 -6.57
N PRO A 139 5.16 -4.65 -5.82
CA PRO A 139 4.62 -4.68 -4.46
C PRO A 139 5.48 -3.89 -3.47
N ASN A 140 6.65 -3.38 -3.86
CA ASN A 140 7.51 -2.63 -2.94
C ASN A 140 7.36 -1.11 -3.07
N LEU A 141 6.67 -0.64 -4.12
CA LEU A 141 6.40 0.78 -4.31
C LEU A 141 5.17 1.20 -3.51
N ILE A 142 5.22 2.41 -2.96
CA ILE A 142 4.17 3.01 -2.17
C ILE A 142 3.14 3.67 -3.09
N LEU A 143 3.55 4.59 -3.95
CA LEU A 143 2.65 5.24 -4.91
C LEU A 143 3.12 4.95 -6.33
N GLN A 144 2.25 4.38 -7.16
CA GLN A 144 2.62 3.98 -8.52
C GLN A 144 1.52 4.28 -9.53
N GLY A 145 1.94 4.74 -10.72
CA GLY A 145 1.08 4.97 -11.87
C GLY A 145 1.10 3.85 -12.88
N LEU A 146 -0.04 3.59 -13.49
CA LEU A 146 -0.20 2.63 -14.57
C LEU A 146 -1.08 3.21 -15.67
N VAL A 147 -0.59 3.09 -16.90
CA VAL A 147 -1.36 3.47 -18.09
C VAL A 147 -1.85 2.21 -18.78
N THR A 148 -3.14 2.15 -19.07
CA THR A 148 -3.77 1.02 -19.77
C THR A 148 -4.94 1.52 -20.63
N GLU A 149 -5.19 0.84 -21.74
CA GLU A 149 -6.33 1.13 -22.62
C GLU A 149 -7.67 0.81 -21.95
N ASN A 150 -7.70 -0.26 -21.15
CA ASN A 150 -8.87 -0.78 -20.44
C ASN A 150 -8.69 -0.66 -18.91
N PRO A 151 -8.79 0.56 -18.34
CA PRO A 151 -8.61 0.75 -16.89
C PRO A 151 -9.71 0.08 -16.05
N GLU A 152 -10.85 -0.23 -16.65
CA GLU A 152 -12.00 -0.88 -15.98
C GLU A 152 -11.72 -2.34 -15.63
N GLU A 153 -10.95 -3.03 -16.46
CA GLU A 153 -10.59 -4.44 -16.28
C GLU A 153 -9.37 -4.60 -15.36
N PHE A 154 -8.73 -3.51 -14.95
CA PHE A 154 -7.48 -3.58 -14.20
C PHE A 154 -7.61 -4.43 -12.92
N ASN A 155 -8.69 -4.27 -12.17
CA ASN A 155 -8.87 -4.97 -10.91
C ASN A 155 -9.02 -6.49 -11.09
N SER A 156 -9.58 -6.95 -12.21
CA SER A 156 -9.70 -8.40 -12.51
C SER A 156 -8.38 -9.02 -12.96
N LEU A 157 -7.48 -8.22 -13.53
CA LEU A 157 -6.13 -8.65 -13.93
C LEU A 157 -5.18 -8.79 -12.74
N LEU A 158 -5.42 -8.02 -11.67
CA LEU A 158 -4.63 -8.02 -10.46
C LEU A 158 -4.76 -9.35 -9.69
N GLU A 159 -3.66 -9.77 -9.07
CA GLU A 159 -3.63 -11.00 -8.27
C GLU A 159 -3.76 -10.68 -6.79
N ALA A 160 -4.54 -11.47 -6.05
CA ALA A 160 -4.62 -11.33 -4.59
C ALA A 160 -3.24 -11.44 -3.91
N ASP A 161 -2.33 -12.25 -4.49
CA ASP A 161 -0.95 -12.34 -4.02
C ASP A 161 -0.22 -11.00 -4.06
N PHE A 162 -0.51 -10.15 -5.05
CA PHE A 162 0.06 -8.81 -5.12
C PHE A 162 -0.41 -7.94 -3.95
N LEU A 163 -1.70 -8.01 -3.61
CA LEU A 163 -2.30 -7.23 -2.53
C LEU A 163 -1.74 -7.61 -1.15
N PHE A 164 -1.50 -8.90 -0.92
CA PHE A 164 -1.10 -9.43 0.40
C PHE A 164 0.41 -9.62 0.59
N LYS A 165 1.23 -9.33 -0.43
CA LYS A 165 2.70 -9.28 -0.29
C LYS A 165 3.17 -8.23 0.71
N ARG A 166 2.36 -7.20 0.95
CA ARG A 166 2.66 -6.05 1.83
C ARG A 166 2.01 -6.20 3.20
N ASP A 167 2.53 -5.50 4.20
CA ASP A 167 1.94 -5.43 5.55
C ASP A 167 0.86 -4.35 5.69
N TYR A 168 0.62 -3.58 4.63
CA TYR A 168 -0.37 -2.52 4.62
C TYR A 168 -1.46 -2.77 3.55
N PRO A 169 -2.70 -2.33 3.80
CA PRO A 169 -3.76 -2.27 2.80
C PRO A 169 -3.33 -1.56 1.52
N THR A 170 -4.00 -1.82 0.41
CA THR A 170 -3.73 -1.15 -0.88
C THR A 170 -4.98 -0.43 -1.37
N THR A 171 -4.80 0.82 -1.82
CA THR A 171 -5.81 1.59 -2.56
C THR A 171 -5.57 1.45 -4.06
N ILE A 172 -6.65 1.35 -4.83
CA ILE A 172 -6.62 1.47 -6.29
C ILE A 172 -7.55 2.61 -6.70
N ILE A 173 -7.01 3.55 -7.47
CA ILE A 173 -7.71 4.72 -7.99
C ILE A 173 -7.75 4.58 -9.50
N ASN A 174 -8.96 4.49 -10.05
CA ASN A 174 -9.17 4.58 -11.48
C ASN A 174 -9.62 6.01 -11.80
N ILE A 175 -8.73 6.79 -12.43
CA ILE A 175 -9.01 8.18 -12.80
C ILE A 175 -10.03 8.26 -13.93
N SER A 176 -10.00 7.31 -14.87
CA SER A 176 -10.89 7.32 -16.03
C SER A 176 -12.36 7.19 -15.63
N ASN A 177 -12.66 6.34 -14.64
CA ASN A 177 -14.03 6.12 -14.16
C ASN A 177 -14.34 6.87 -12.86
N LYS A 178 -13.36 7.61 -12.32
CA LYS A 178 -13.44 8.33 -11.04
C LYS A 178 -13.87 7.44 -9.87
N THR A 179 -13.38 6.19 -9.87
CA THR A 179 -13.70 5.21 -8.84
C THR A 179 -12.50 4.93 -7.97
N VAL A 180 -12.74 4.72 -6.67
CA VAL A 180 -11.72 4.35 -5.70
C VAL A 180 -12.17 3.09 -5.00
N CYS A 181 -11.30 2.09 -4.96
CA CYS A 181 -11.47 0.90 -4.14
C CYS A 181 -10.23 0.67 -3.28
N ARG A 182 -10.39 -0.06 -2.19
CA ARG A 182 -9.30 -0.41 -1.28
C ARG A 182 -9.51 -1.80 -0.70
N THR A 183 -8.44 -2.44 -0.27
CA THR A 183 -8.57 -3.63 0.57
C THR A 183 -9.19 -3.30 1.93
N CYS A 184 -9.65 -4.31 2.67
CA CYS A 184 -9.99 -4.14 4.09
C CYS A 184 -8.82 -3.53 4.87
N THR A 185 -9.11 -2.98 6.06
CA THR A 185 -8.18 -2.16 6.84
C THR A 185 -8.11 -2.62 8.29
N GLY A 186 -7.10 -2.16 9.02
CA GLY A 186 -6.96 -2.46 10.45
C GLY A 186 -6.79 -3.95 10.74
N TYR A 187 -7.48 -4.44 11.78
CA TYR A 187 -7.40 -5.84 12.19
C TYR A 187 -7.95 -6.81 11.13
N GLU A 188 -8.99 -6.41 10.41
CA GLU A 188 -9.58 -7.23 9.34
C GLU A 188 -8.56 -7.53 8.22
N PHE A 189 -7.72 -6.54 7.88
CA PHE A 189 -6.63 -6.74 6.92
C PHE A 189 -5.63 -7.78 7.38
N VAL A 190 -5.21 -7.70 8.65
CA VAL A 190 -4.26 -8.67 9.24
C VAL A 190 -4.83 -10.08 9.17
N GLN A 191 -6.08 -10.26 9.59
CA GLN A 191 -6.75 -11.57 9.54
C GLN A 191 -6.90 -12.10 8.11
N THR A 192 -7.34 -11.25 7.19
CA THR A 192 -7.55 -11.64 5.78
C THR A 192 -6.22 -12.04 5.14
N LYS A 193 -5.15 -11.28 5.41
CA LYS A 193 -3.80 -11.60 4.95
C LYS A 193 -3.31 -12.93 5.52
N GLU A 194 -3.45 -13.17 6.81
CA GLU A 194 -3.05 -14.43 7.45
C GLU A 194 -3.80 -15.63 6.85
N GLN A 195 -5.12 -15.49 6.64
CA GLN A 195 -5.94 -16.52 6.01
C GLN A 195 -5.47 -16.81 4.57
N PHE A 196 -5.25 -15.77 3.76
CA PHE A 196 -4.75 -15.91 2.40
C PHE A 196 -3.38 -16.60 2.36
N ILE A 197 -2.44 -16.18 3.21
CA ILE A 197 -1.11 -16.79 3.30
C ILE A 197 -1.21 -18.26 3.70
N ASN A 198 -2.03 -18.59 4.70
CA ASN A 198 -2.25 -19.96 5.14
C ASN A 198 -2.86 -20.84 4.03
N HIS A 199 -3.80 -20.32 3.26
CA HIS A 199 -4.34 -21.00 2.09
C HIS A 199 -3.29 -21.19 1.00
N LYS A 200 -2.53 -20.16 0.67
CA LYS A 200 -1.43 -20.23 -0.30
C LYS A 200 -0.38 -21.27 0.10
N ILE A 201 0.00 -21.30 1.37
CA ILE A 201 0.96 -22.28 1.91
C ILE A 201 0.41 -23.70 1.77
N LYS A 202 -0.84 -23.96 2.18
CA LYS A 202 -1.49 -25.27 2.00
C LYS A 202 -1.54 -25.69 0.52
N PHE A 203 -1.83 -24.74 -0.35
CA PHE A 203 -1.90 -24.95 -1.80
C PHE A 203 -0.55 -25.38 -2.37
N LEU A 204 0.53 -24.70 -1.96
CA LEU A 204 1.91 -25.03 -2.32
C LEU A 204 2.34 -26.40 -1.77
N PHE A 205 2.00 -26.72 -0.53
CA PHE A 205 2.30 -28.03 0.07
C PHE A 205 1.62 -29.18 -0.68
N ASN A 206 0.44 -28.94 -1.25
CA ASN A 206 -0.28 -29.92 -2.06
C ASN A 206 0.21 -29.99 -3.53
N ASN A 207 1.31 -29.31 -3.88
CA ASN A 207 1.88 -29.22 -5.23
C ASN A 207 0.87 -28.76 -6.31
N LEU A 208 -0.11 -27.95 -5.93
CA LEU A 208 -1.11 -27.43 -6.84
C LEU A 208 -0.57 -26.20 -7.60
N ASN A 209 -1.07 -25.96 -8.81
CA ASN A 209 -0.56 -24.92 -9.70
C ASN A 209 -1.01 -23.51 -9.28
N LEU A 210 -0.07 -22.58 -9.08
CA LEU A 210 -0.35 -21.18 -8.71
C LEU A 210 -1.37 -20.47 -9.63
N SER A 211 -1.53 -20.90 -10.88
CA SER A 211 -2.58 -20.37 -11.77
C SER A 211 -4.00 -20.63 -11.24
N GLN A 212 -4.22 -21.75 -10.55
CA GLN A 212 -5.50 -22.06 -9.92
C GLN A 212 -5.74 -21.20 -8.68
N LEU A 213 -4.68 -20.78 -7.98
CA LEU A 213 -4.79 -19.85 -6.86
C LEU A 213 -5.37 -18.50 -7.30
N LYS A 214 -5.00 -18.02 -8.49
CA LYS A 214 -5.57 -16.79 -9.08
C LYS A 214 -7.08 -16.90 -9.34
N ILE A 215 -7.54 -18.08 -9.73
CA ILE A 215 -8.97 -18.35 -9.98
C ILE A 215 -9.75 -18.42 -8.67
N LEU A 216 -9.16 -19.03 -7.63
CA LEU A 216 -9.78 -19.19 -6.32
C LEU A 216 -9.77 -17.90 -5.47
N HIS A 217 -8.79 -17.03 -5.71
CA HIS A 217 -8.59 -15.79 -4.98
C HIS A 217 -8.38 -14.63 -5.98
N PRO A 218 -9.43 -14.24 -6.72
CA PRO A 218 -9.36 -13.06 -7.58
C PRO A 218 -9.22 -11.80 -6.72
N ALA A 219 -8.42 -10.82 -7.16
CA ALA A 219 -8.19 -9.60 -6.38
C ALA A 219 -9.51 -8.83 -6.09
N ASN A 220 -10.48 -8.88 -7.00
CA ASN A 220 -11.80 -8.23 -6.84
C ASN A 220 -12.53 -8.62 -5.56
N GLU A 221 -12.38 -9.86 -5.06
CA GLU A 221 -13.03 -10.29 -3.81
C GLU A 221 -12.49 -9.56 -2.58
N TYR A 222 -11.26 -9.02 -2.67
CA TYR A 222 -10.60 -8.31 -1.59
C TYR A 222 -10.70 -6.80 -1.73
N LEU A 223 -11.32 -6.28 -2.79
CA LEU A 223 -11.40 -4.86 -3.09
C LEU A 223 -12.79 -4.32 -2.82
N ASN A 224 -12.87 -3.42 -1.84
CA ASN A 224 -14.10 -2.74 -1.44
C ASN A 224 -14.20 -1.38 -2.13
N TRP A 225 -15.29 -1.14 -2.86
CA TRP A 225 -15.57 0.15 -3.47
C TRP A 225 -15.96 1.19 -2.43
N ILE A 226 -15.38 2.39 -2.52
CA ILE A 226 -15.62 3.46 -1.55
C ILE A 226 -16.80 4.32 -2.00
N SER A 227 -17.86 4.29 -1.19
CA SER A 227 -19.02 5.17 -1.33
C SER A 227 -19.31 5.88 -0.01
N TYR A 228 -19.37 7.21 -0.02
CA TYR A 228 -19.74 8.00 1.15
C TYR A 228 -21.24 8.32 1.11
N SER A 229 -22.09 7.31 1.32
CA SER A 229 -23.54 7.53 1.41
C SER A 229 -23.97 8.11 2.76
N SER A 230 -23.27 7.79 3.85
CA SER A 230 -23.61 8.26 5.21
C SER A 230 -22.44 8.53 6.15
N ASN A 231 -21.21 8.13 5.82
CA ASN A 231 -20.04 8.20 6.70
C ASN A 231 -18.83 8.91 6.03
N GLN A 232 -19.04 10.15 5.60
CA GLN A 232 -18.01 10.94 4.92
C GLN A 232 -16.95 11.45 5.93
N PRO A 233 -15.64 11.29 5.66
CA PRO A 233 -14.56 11.76 6.54
C PRO A 233 -14.64 13.29 6.67
N ARG A 234 -14.90 13.79 7.89
CA ARG A 234 -15.10 15.22 8.14
C ARG A 234 -13.78 15.95 8.27
N LEU A 235 -12.78 15.30 8.88
CA LEU A 235 -11.45 15.90 9.08
C LEU A 235 -10.78 16.18 7.74
N ILE A 236 -10.73 15.17 6.87
CA ILE A 236 -10.11 15.29 5.54
C ILE A 236 -10.91 16.24 4.65
N LYS A 237 -12.25 16.20 4.71
CA LYS A 237 -13.09 17.14 3.96
C LYS A 237 -12.84 18.59 4.37
N LYS A 238 -12.79 18.87 5.67
CA LYS A 238 -12.48 20.21 6.18
C LYS A 238 -11.09 20.67 5.75
N MET A 239 -10.09 19.79 5.83
CA MET A 239 -8.74 20.07 5.33
C MET A 239 -8.74 20.47 3.85
N LEU A 240 -9.43 19.70 2.99
CA LEU A 240 -9.46 19.97 1.56
C LEU A 240 -10.18 21.29 1.24
N GLN A 241 -11.28 21.59 1.95
CA GLN A 241 -11.99 22.86 1.82
C GLN A 241 -11.12 24.05 2.25
N GLU A 242 -10.39 23.93 3.35
CA GLU A 242 -9.45 24.97 3.79
C GLU A 242 -8.26 25.13 2.83
N LEU A 243 -7.81 24.03 2.22
CA LEU A 243 -6.75 24.05 1.21
C LEU A 243 -7.11 24.85 -0.05
N GLU A 244 -8.39 24.84 -0.43
CA GLU A 244 -8.90 25.61 -1.57
C GLU A 244 -8.95 27.12 -1.30
N LEU A 245 -9.03 27.53 -0.04
CA LEU A 245 -9.08 28.95 0.34
C LEU A 245 -7.73 29.65 0.19
N PHE A 246 -6.63 28.90 0.26
CA PHE A 246 -5.30 29.49 0.07
C PHE A 246 -5.07 29.80 -1.42
N GLU A 247 -4.50 30.98 -1.68
CA GLU A 247 -3.99 31.34 -3.01
C GLU A 247 -2.95 30.32 -3.49
N SER A 248 -2.62 30.33 -4.79
CA SER A 248 -1.74 29.34 -5.44
C SER A 248 -0.29 29.31 -4.93
N GLU A 249 0.05 30.07 -3.89
CA GLU A 249 1.36 30.05 -3.26
C GLU A 249 1.67 28.69 -2.62
N PHE A 250 2.66 28.01 -3.19
CA PHE A 250 3.05 26.65 -2.83
C PHE A 250 3.36 26.49 -1.33
N GLY A 251 4.10 27.44 -0.77
CA GLY A 251 4.63 27.34 0.60
C GLY A 251 3.54 27.28 1.66
N ILE A 252 2.43 28.03 1.48
CA ILE A 252 1.34 28.10 2.46
C ILE A 252 0.55 26.79 2.46
N LYS A 253 0.11 26.34 1.28
CA LYS A 253 -0.64 25.09 1.13
C LYS A 253 0.16 23.89 1.65
N LYS A 254 1.45 23.81 1.33
CA LYS A 254 2.32 22.71 1.82
C LYS A 254 2.51 22.77 3.33
N SER A 255 2.78 23.95 3.90
CA SER A 255 2.92 24.12 5.36
C SER A 255 1.64 23.75 6.11
N PHE A 256 0.48 24.08 5.53
CA PHE A 256 -0.82 23.70 6.08
C PHE A 256 -1.05 22.18 6.06
N ILE A 257 -0.73 21.50 4.95
CA ILE A 257 -0.78 20.03 4.87
C ILE A 257 0.15 19.41 5.91
N ASP A 258 1.39 19.89 6.01
CA ASP A 258 2.37 19.36 6.95
C ASP A 258 1.92 19.55 8.42
N LYS A 259 1.26 20.67 8.73
CA LYS A 259 0.62 20.87 10.03
C LYS A 259 -0.44 19.80 10.30
N ILE A 260 -1.34 19.54 9.34
CA ILE A 260 -2.41 18.54 9.54
C ILE A 260 -1.85 17.12 9.66
N LEU A 261 -0.84 16.77 8.87
CA LEU A 261 -0.16 15.48 9.01
C LEU A 261 0.51 15.33 10.38
N LYS A 262 1.05 16.40 10.96
CA LYS A 262 1.56 16.41 12.35
C LYS A 262 0.44 16.24 13.36
N ASP A 263 -0.68 16.94 13.19
CA ASP A 263 -1.85 16.83 14.06
C ASP A 263 -2.41 15.38 14.05
N LEU A 264 -2.44 14.72 12.88
CA LEU A 264 -2.80 13.30 12.74
C LEU A 264 -1.82 12.36 13.45
N ASN A 265 -0.51 12.60 13.33
CA ASN A 265 0.49 11.83 14.06
C ASN A 265 0.33 11.98 15.59
N PHE A 266 0.02 13.19 16.07
CA PHE A 266 -0.22 13.43 17.48
C PHE A 266 -1.46 12.66 17.99
N LEU A 267 -2.57 12.68 17.24
CA LEU A 267 -3.75 11.87 17.56
C LEU A 267 -3.42 10.37 17.58
N ALA A 268 -2.61 9.90 16.64
CA ALA A 268 -2.18 8.51 16.59
C ALA A 268 -1.32 8.11 17.80
N LEU A 269 -0.41 8.97 18.26
CA LEU A 269 0.37 8.74 19.48
C LEU A 269 -0.52 8.65 20.71
N ASN A 270 -1.47 9.57 20.88
CA ASN A 270 -2.43 9.53 21.99
C ASN A 270 -3.25 8.24 21.97
N LEU A 271 -3.64 7.77 20.79
CA LEU A 271 -4.34 6.50 20.63
C LEU A 271 -3.46 5.29 21.02
N ILE A 272 -2.19 5.29 20.60
CA ILE A 272 -1.24 4.25 20.98
C ILE A 272 -1.06 4.20 22.50
N GLU A 273 -0.86 5.35 23.14
CA GLU A 273 -0.74 5.45 24.60
C GLU A 273 -2.00 4.96 25.31
N TYR A 274 -3.17 5.38 24.82
CA TYR A 274 -4.45 4.91 25.34
C TYR A 274 -4.58 3.39 25.26
N VAL A 275 -4.31 2.80 24.10
CA VAL A 275 -4.37 1.35 23.91
C VAL A 275 -3.35 0.63 24.80
N ASN A 276 -2.13 1.14 24.92
CA ASN A 276 -1.10 0.56 25.79
C ASN A 276 -1.54 0.58 27.27
N SER A 277 -2.17 1.67 27.73
CA SER A 277 -2.70 1.74 29.10
C SER A 277 -3.76 0.67 29.36
N LYS A 278 -4.63 0.39 28.37
CA LYS A 278 -5.63 -0.68 28.45
C LYS A 278 -5.01 -2.07 28.38
N LEU A 279 -3.97 -2.25 27.55
CA LEU A 279 -3.18 -3.48 27.50
C LEU A 279 -2.55 -3.82 28.84
N LEU A 280 -1.99 -2.82 29.53
CA LEU A 280 -1.47 -3.01 30.88
C LEU A 280 -2.58 -3.42 31.87
N GLU A 281 -3.71 -2.71 31.89
CA GLU A 281 -4.86 -3.06 32.74
C GLU A 281 -5.37 -4.51 32.51
N ALA A 282 -5.44 -4.96 31.25
CA ALA A 282 -5.93 -6.29 30.91
C ALA A 282 -4.90 -7.40 31.14
N SER A 283 -3.59 -7.09 31.04
CA SER A 283 -2.52 -8.05 31.35
C SER A 283 -2.56 -8.48 32.82
N HIS A 284 -2.93 -7.57 33.73
CA HIS A 284 -3.21 -7.89 35.13
C HIS A 284 -4.43 -8.81 35.31
N ARG A 285 -5.29 -8.95 34.29
CA ARG A 285 -6.51 -9.76 34.26
C ARG A 285 -6.40 -11.02 33.41
N THR A 286 -5.21 -11.34 32.87
CA THR A 286 -4.92 -12.52 32.02
C THR A 286 -5.67 -12.59 30.67
N GLU A 287 -6.18 -11.47 30.16
CA GLU A 287 -6.84 -11.44 28.85
C GLU A 287 -5.82 -11.41 27.70
N LYS A 288 -5.99 -12.27 26.68
CA LYS A 288 -5.09 -12.35 25.51
C LYS A 288 -5.35 -11.27 24.45
N THR A 289 -6.56 -10.71 24.40
CA THR A 289 -6.98 -9.72 23.40
C THR A 289 -7.97 -8.75 24.01
N ILE A 290 -7.77 -7.45 23.81
CA ILE A 290 -8.68 -6.43 24.32
C ILE A 290 -9.72 -6.07 23.28
N LYS A 291 -10.98 -5.99 23.71
CA LYS A 291 -12.07 -5.42 22.92
C LYS A 291 -12.28 -3.96 23.29
N ILE A 292 -12.13 -3.05 22.33
CA ILE A 292 -12.33 -1.61 22.54
C ILE A 292 -13.53 -1.15 21.69
N PRO A 293 -14.57 -0.55 22.27
CA PRO A 293 -15.66 0.01 21.50
C PRO A 293 -15.21 1.21 20.63
N SER A 294 -15.52 1.19 19.33
CA SER A 294 -15.17 2.28 18.40
C SER A 294 -15.73 3.63 18.87
N LYS A 295 -16.99 3.66 19.33
CA LYS A 295 -17.67 4.83 19.89
C LYS A 295 -16.96 5.48 21.07
N LYS A 296 -16.21 4.69 21.85
CA LYS A 296 -15.45 5.21 22.98
C LYS A 296 -14.20 5.93 22.50
N LEU A 297 -13.54 5.40 21.47
CA LEU A 297 -12.37 6.02 20.88
C LEU A 297 -12.70 7.29 20.13
N THR A 298 -13.77 7.29 19.34
CA THR A 298 -14.23 8.49 18.63
C THR A 298 -14.50 9.64 19.61
N LYS A 299 -15.12 9.35 20.76
CA LYS A 299 -15.33 10.34 21.81
C LYS A 299 -14.04 10.83 22.48
N ILE A 300 -13.07 9.95 22.72
CA ILE A 300 -11.79 10.31 23.38
C ILE A 300 -10.92 11.16 22.46
N LEU A 301 -10.88 10.82 21.17
CA LEU A 301 -10.06 11.47 20.17
C LEU A 301 -10.76 12.68 19.51
N ASP A 302 -11.98 13.00 19.94
CA ASP A 302 -12.86 14.01 19.32
C ASP A 302 -13.04 13.82 17.80
N ILE A 303 -13.14 12.56 17.38
CA ILE A 303 -13.33 12.17 15.99
C ILE A 303 -14.81 11.93 15.72
N SER A 304 -15.33 12.48 14.62
CA SER A 304 -16.75 12.44 14.31
C SER A 304 -17.20 11.21 13.50
N THR A 305 -16.31 10.53 12.79
CA THR A 305 -16.66 9.47 11.82
C THR A 305 -15.72 8.27 11.88
N ASP A 306 -16.21 7.10 11.48
CA ASP A 306 -15.36 5.89 11.47
C ASP A 306 -14.27 5.97 10.39
N GLU A 307 -14.50 6.70 9.28
CA GLU A 307 -13.46 6.94 8.27
C GLU A 307 -12.32 7.80 8.82
N ASP A 308 -12.63 8.87 9.57
CA ASP A 308 -11.61 9.67 10.24
C ASP A 308 -10.85 8.83 11.30
N LEU A 309 -11.56 7.93 12.01
CA LEU A 309 -10.91 6.99 12.94
C LEU A 309 -9.96 6.04 12.18
N ASN A 310 -10.37 5.51 11.03
CA ASN A 310 -9.53 4.65 10.20
C ASN A 310 -8.26 5.37 9.72
N VAL A 311 -8.33 6.68 9.44
CA VAL A 311 -7.13 7.49 9.15
C VAL A 311 -6.19 7.48 10.35
N VAL A 312 -6.68 7.82 11.55
CA VAL A 312 -5.83 7.85 12.76
C VAL A 312 -5.25 6.47 13.09
N LEU A 313 -6.03 5.41 12.87
CA LEU A 313 -5.59 4.03 13.04
C LEU A 313 -4.47 3.64 12.07
N ALA A 314 -4.53 4.09 10.82
CA ALA A 314 -3.48 3.87 9.85
C ALA A 314 -2.17 4.56 10.28
N PHE A 315 -2.26 5.80 10.79
CA PHE A 315 -1.11 6.51 11.34
C PHE A 315 -0.55 5.81 12.58
N ALA A 316 -1.41 5.31 13.47
CA ALA A 316 -0.98 4.54 14.64
C ALA A 316 -0.23 3.26 14.24
N HIS A 317 -0.71 2.54 13.23
CA HIS A 317 -0.02 1.36 12.70
C HIS A 317 1.31 1.71 12.01
N ASN A 318 1.41 2.88 11.37
CA ASN A 318 2.66 3.35 10.79
C ASN A 318 3.71 3.71 11.87
N LEU A 319 3.28 4.25 13.02
CA LEU A 319 4.17 4.59 14.14
C LEU A 319 4.55 3.37 14.99
N LYS A 320 3.63 2.41 15.16
CA LYS A 320 3.85 1.17 15.91
C LYS A 320 3.48 -0.03 15.04
N PRO A 321 4.47 -0.73 14.44
CA PRO A 321 4.22 -1.99 13.76
C PRO A 321 3.51 -2.99 14.68
N ASP A 322 2.69 -3.87 14.11
CA ASP A 322 1.86 -4.84 14.84
C ASP A 322 0.82 -4.23 15.79
N PHE A 323 0.48 -2.94 15.64
CA PHE A 323 -0.52 -2.26 16.48
C PHE A 323 -1.80 -3.10 16.62
N PHE A 324 -2.37 -3.56 15.50
CA PHE A 324 -3.63 -4.31 15.49
C PHE A 324 -3.55 -5.73 16.05
N ARG A 325 -2.37 -6.28 16.35
CA ARG A 325 -2.24 -7.70 16.73
C ARG A 325 -2.86 -8.03 18.09
N ASN A 326 -2.92 -7.06 19.00
CA ASN A 326 -3.24 -7.28 20.42
C ASN A 326 -4.62 -6.76 20.85
N PHE A 327 -5.40 -6.17 19.94
CA PHE A 327 -6.74 -5.66 20.26
C PHE A 327 -7.68 -5.74 19.06
N ILE A 328 -8.97 -5.78 19.34
CA ILE A 328 -10.05 -5.84 18.35
C ILE A 328 -11.03 -4.71 18.64
N PHE A 329 -11.46 -3.99 17.61
CA PHE A 329 -12.57 -3.03 17.75
C PHE A 329 -13.91 -3.72 17.69
N THR A 330 -14.82 -3.30 18.56
CA THR A 330 -16.22 -3.71 18.54
C THR A 330 -17.09 -2.49 18.20
N ASN A 331 -18.06 -2.66 17.31
CA ASN A 331 -19.01 -1.60 16.94
C ASN A 331 -20.06 -1.32 18.04
#